data_AF-A0AAU9AGA0-F1
#
_entry.id   AF-A0AAU9AGA0-F1
#
_cell.length_a   1.000
_cell.length_b   1.000
_cell.length_c   1.000
_cell.angle_alpha   90.00
_cell.angle_beta   90.00
_cell.angle_gamma   90.00
#
_symmetry.space_group_name_H-M   'P 1'
#
loop_
_entity.id
_entity.type
_entity.pdbx_description
1 polymer ?
#
loop_
_entity_poly.entity_id
_entity_poly.type
_entity_poly.pdbx_seq_one_letter_code
_entity_poly.pdbx_strand_id
1 'polypeptide(L)'
;MSDVPGPYIDPSAFADNAVFAGLPAPDTPAFAALLAFCDQHRDEALAALPWAVAQIAESCGFAAMLQLVQRHGGRRIYLPRGRDACAARLGLETLDPALHRRLLDRASAAGTIEIPSAWGVFVALRRVAIRAALHAGDTPQRVAQSFGIDERELRREADALPAQADTAPGPN
;
A
#
# COMPACT_ATOMS: atom_id res chain seq x y z
N MET A 1 15.18 20.02 25.59
CA MET A 1 14.85 18.71 25.00
C MET A 1 14.34 18.98 23.61
N SER A 2 15.20 18.78 22.61
CA SER A 2 14.88 19.04 21.21
C SER A 2 13.90 17.99 20.72
N ASP A 3 12.70 18.44 20.40
CA ASP A 3 11.71 17.70 19.63
C ASP A 3 12.24 17.60 18.21
N VAL A 4 12.76 16.44 17.83
CA VAL A 4 13.13 16.16 16.45
C VAL A 4 11.87 15.59 15.82
N PRO A 5 11.18 16.32 14.92
CA PRO A 5 10.11 15.70 14.17
C PRO A 5 10.75 14.56 13.39
N GLY A 6 10.22 13.34 13.57
CA GLY A 6 10.54 12.23 12.68
C GLY A 6 10.38 12.68 11.23
N PRO A 7 11.09 12.08 10.26
CA PRO A 7 11.15 12.58 8.90
C PRO A 7 9.73 12.68 8.32
N TYR A 8 9.18 13.90 8.35
CA TYR A 8 7.93 14.24 7.73
C TYR A 8 8.19 14.18 6.23
N ILE A 9 7.79 13.08 5.61
CA ILE A 9 7.74 13.02 4.15
C ILE A 9 6.61 13.96 3.76
N ASP A 10 7.00 15.13 3.27
CA ASP A 10 6.05 16.12 2.77
C ASP A 10 5.12 15.46 1.75
N PRO A 11 3.80 15.48 1.94
CA PRO A 11 2.83 15.04 0.94
C PRO A 11 3.07 15.74 -0.42
N SER A 12 3.69 16.92 -0.41
CA SER A 12 4.13 17.66 -1.60
C SER A 12 5.36 17.06 -2.31
N ALA A 13 6.15 16.21 -1.65
CA ALA A 13 7.17 15.38 -2.31
C ALA A 13 6.54 14.34 -3.26
N PHE A 14 5.24 14.07 -3.12
CA PHE A 14 4.44 13.33 -4.08
C PHE A 14 3.71 14.21 -5.10
N ALA A 15 3.74 15.54 -4.91
CA ALA A 15 3.09 16.52 -5.78
C ALA A 15 3.89 16.85 -7.05
N ASP A 16 5.14 16.39 -7.14
CA ASP A 16 5.70 16.08 -8.45
C ASP A 16 4.90 14.89 -8.99
N ASN A 17 3.92 15.18 -9.86
CA ASN A 17 2.95 14.29 -10.50
C ASN A 17 3.47 12.91 -10.99
N ALA A 18 4.78 12.67 -10.98
CA ALA A 18 5.43 11.42 -11.29
C ALA A 18 5.12 10.28 -10.31
N VAL A 19 4.96 10.53 -9.00
CA VAL A 19 4.76 9.44 -8.01
C VAL A 19 3.35 8.83 -8.12
N PHE A 20 2.38 9.59 -8.63
CA PHE A 20 1.01 9.15 -8.82
C PHE A 20 0.59 8.93 -10.29
N ALA A 21 1.56 8.68 -11.18
CA ALA A 21 1.31 8.21 -12.55
C ALA A 21 1.16 6.67 -12.66
N GLY A 22 1.29 5.94 -11.55
CA GLY A 22 1.27 4.49 -11.47
C GLY A 22 2.24 3.97 -10.40
N LEU A 23 2.48 2.66 -10.36
CA LEU A 23 3.54 2.13 -9.50
C LEU A 23 4.92 2.51 -10.06
N PRO A 24 5.81 3.14 -9.26
CA PRO A 24 7.14 3.52 -9.71
C PRO A 24 7.98 2.27 -10.03
N ALA A 25 8.88 2.40 -11.01
CA ALA A 25 9.83 1.35 -11.36
C ALA A 25 10.81 1.10 -10.19
N PRO A 26 11.34 -0.13 -10.03
CA PRO A 26 12.31 -0.44 -8.98
C PRO A 26 13.56 0.43 -9.11
N ASP A 27 14.29 0.59 -8.02
CA ASP A 27 15.56 1.34 -7.96
C ASP A 27 15.45 2.84 -8.33
N THR A 28 14.23 3.38 -8.35
CA THR A 28 13.98 4.81 -8.51
C THR A 28 13.78 5.50 -7.16
N PRO A 29 14.10 6.81 -7.04
CA PRO A 29 13.78 7.57 -5.83
C PRO A 29 12.29 7.54 -5.47
N ALA A 30 11.41 7.55 -6.48
CA ALA A 30 9.96 7.43 -6.28
C ALA A 30 9.56 6.08 -5.66
N PHE A 31 10.23 4.99 -6.04
CA PHE A 31 10.01 3.68 -5.44
C PHE A 31 10.46 3.64 -3.99
N ALA A 32 11.64 4.20 -3.69
CA ALA A 32 12.13 4.32 -2.31
C ALA A 32 11.19 5.17 -1.43
N ALA A 33 10.67 6.29 -1.96
CA ALA A 33 9.69 7.12 -1.28
C ALA A 33 8.37 6.37 -1.01
N LEU A 34 7.88 5.59 -1.99
CA LEU A 34 6.70 4.76 -1.82
C LEU A 34 6.89 3.68 -0.74
N LEU A 35 8.08 3.06 -0.68
CA LEU A 35 8.40 2.09 0.37
C LEU A 35 8.39 2.74 1.75
N ALA A 36 9.07 3.89 1.90
CA ALA A 36 9.09 4.63 3.15
C ALA A 36 7.69 5.04 3.60
N PHE A 37 6.83 5.48 2.68
CA PHE A 37 5.43 5.75 2.95
C PHE A 37 4.67 4.51 3.44
N CYS A 38 4.83 3.38 2.77
CA CYS A 38 4.16 2.14 3.17
C CYS A 38 4.63 1.66 4.54
N ASP A 39 5.91 1.81 4.86
CA ASP A 39 6.44 1.46 6.18
C ASP A 39 5.95 2.41 7.28
N GLN A 40 5.83 3.71 6.98
CA GLN A 40 5.28 4.72 7.90
C GLN A 40 3.79 4.48 8.21
N HIS A 41 3.00 4.09 7.20
CA HIS A 41 1.56 3.83 7.28
C HIS A 41 1.24 2.34 7.14
N ARG A 42 2.03 1.49 7.81
CA ARG A 42 2.04 0.05 7.60
C ARG A 42 0.67 -0.59 7.75
N ASP A 43 -0.05 -0.27 8.83
CA ASP A 43 -1.31 -0.92 9.15
C ASP A 43 -2.41 -0.51 8.16
N GLU A 44 -2.50 0.78 7.83
CA GLU A 44 -3.44 1.28 6.83
C GLU A 44 -3.13 0.76 5.42
N ALA A 45 -1.84 0.68 5.07
CA ALA A 45 -1.40 0.13 3.80
C ALA A 45 -1.76 -1.36 3.69
N LEU A 46 -1.45 -2.17 4.71
CA LEU A 46 -1.81 -3.59 4.72
C LEU A 46 -3.33 -3.80 4.67
N ALA A 47 -4.10 -2.99 5.39
CA ALA A 47 -5.56 -3.07 5.41
C ALA A 47 -6.21 -2.68 4.07
N ALA A 48 -5.59 -1.76 3.31
CA ALA A 48 -6.10 -1.32 2.01
C ALA A 48 -5.78 -2.30 0.87
N LEU A 49 -4.76 -3.14 1.03
CA LEU A 49 -4.27 -4.04 -0.01
C LEU A 49 -5.18 -5.27 -0.20
N PRO A 50 -5.33 -5.77 -1.44
CA PRO A 50 -5.95 -7.08 -1.67
C PRO A 50 -5.18 -8.18 -0.93
N TRP A 51 -5.93 -9.13 -0.36
CA TRP A 51 -5.39 -10.12 0.58
C TRP A 51 -4.07 -10.77 0.15
N ALA A 52 -3.95 -11.23 -1.11
CA ALA A 52 -2.76 -11.96 -1.56
C ALA A 52 -1.47 -11.12 -1.47
N VAL A 53 -1.55 -9.84 -1.85
CA VAL A 53 -0.40 -8.92 -1.80
C VAL A 53 -0.20 -8.35 -0.41
N ALA A 54 -1.27 -8.18 0.38
CA ALA A 54 -1.15 -7.84 1.81
C ALA A 54 -0.34 -8.89 2.58
N GLN A 55 -0.62 -10.19 2.37
CA GLN A 55 0.12 -11.25 3.04
C GLN A 55 1.61 -11.30 2.65
N ILE A 56 1.92 -10.98 1.39
CA ILE A 56 3.30 -10.93 0.90
C ILE A 56 4.00 -9.68 1.44
N ALA A 57 3.35 -8.52 1.47
CA ALA A 57 3.89 -7.32 2.11
C ALA A 57 4.16 -7.54 3.60
N GLU A 58 3.23 -8.19 4.30
CA GLU A 58 3.34 -8.50 5.71
C GLU A 58 4.53 -9.41 6.02
N SER A 59 4.71 -10.49 5.24
CA SER A 59 5.72 -11.53 5.53
C SER A 59 7.07 -11.29 4.87
N CYS A 60 7.09 -10.62 3.71
CA CYS A 60 8.28 -10.44 2.85
C CYS A 60 8.63 -8.96 2.62
N GLY A 61 7.84 -8.02 3.14
CA GLY A 61 8.05 -6.58 2.98
C GLY A 61 7.39 -5.98 1.72
N PHE A 62 7.15 -4.67 1.76
CA PHE A 62 6.50 -3.95 0.66
C PHE A 62 7.30 -3.98 -0.64
N ALA A 63 8.64 -4.03 -0.58
CA ALA A 63 9.49 -4.12 -1.76
C ALA A 63 9.22 -5.40 -2.56
N ALA A 64 9.21 -6.55 -1.89
CA ALA A 64 8.90 -7.84 -2.51
C ALA A 64 7.48 -7.86 -3.10
N MET A 65 6.51 -7.27 -2.37
CA MET A 65 5.14 -7.13 -2.84
C MET A 65 5.02 -6.28 -4.11
N LEU A 66 5.62 -5.09 -4.14
CA LEU A 66 5.54 -4.19 -5.29
C LEU A 66 6.24 -4.80 -6.51
N GLN A 67 7.39 -5.45 -6.33
CA GLN A 67 8.09 -6.15 -7.40
C GLN A 67 7.26 -7.32 -7.97
N LEU A 68 6.59 -8.10 -7.10
CA LEU A 68 5.66 -9.14 -7.52
C LEU A 68 4.53 -8.58 -8.40
N VAL A 69 3.91 -7.48 -7.96
CA VAL A 69 2.81 -6.83 -8.67
C VAL A 69 3.28 -6.26 -10.02
N GLN A 70 4.48 -5.69 -10.10
CA GLN A 70 5.04 -5.24 -11.38
C GLN A 70 5.28 -6.41 -12.35
N ARG A 71 5.76 -7.55 -11.84
CA ARG A 71 6.07 -8.74 -12.66
C ARG A 71 4.82 -9.49 -13.13
N HIS A 72 3.79 -9.53 -12.29
CA HIS A 72 2.66 -10.44 -12.48
C HIS A 72 1.27 -9.82 -12.31
N GLY A 73 1.17 -8.51 -12.10
CA GLY A 73 -0.11 -7.85 -11.85
C GLY A 73 -1.13 -8.09 -12.95
N GLY A 74 -2.38 -8.32 -12.54
CA GLY A 74 -3.50 -8.61 -13.44
C GLY A 74 -3.48 -10.03 -14.01
N ARG A 75 -2.69 -10.94 -13.43
CA ARG A 75 -2.56 -12.33 -13.88
C ARG A 75 -2.94 -13.31 -12.78
N ARG A 76 -3.41 -14.48 -13.21
CA ARG A 76 -3.51 -15.67 -12.35
C ARG A 76 -2.20 -16.44 -12.39
N ILE A 77 -1.69 -16.81 -11.23
CA ILE A 77 -0.46 -17.58 -11.08
C ILE A 77 -0.77 -18.93 -10.45
N TYR A 78 -0.36 -20.00 -11.09
CA TYR A 78 -0.31 -21.32 -10.47
C TYR A 78 0.72 -21.36 -9.34
N LEU A 79 0.32 -21.91 -8.19
CA LEU A 79 1.16 -22.11 -7.02
C LEU A 79 1.66 -23.56 -6.96
N PRO A 80 2.97 -23.80 -7.20
CA PRO A 80 3.58 -25.08 -6.93
C PRO A 80 3.37 -25.51 -5.47
N ARG A 81 3.19 -26.82 -5.25
CA ARG A 81 3.06 -27.39 -3.90
C ARG A 81 4.36 -27.33 -3.09
N GLY A 82 5.51 -27.28 -3.76
CA GLY A 82 6.81 -27.14 -3.13
C GLY A 82 7.11 -25.69 -2.80
N ARG A 83 7.55 -25.42 -1.56
CA ARG A 83 7.78 -24.06 -1.05
C ARG A 83 8.80 -23.27 -1.88
N ASP A 84 9.93 -23.89 -2.23
CA ASP A 84 11.01 -23.20 -2.95
C ASP A 84 10.61 -22.95 -4.41
N ALA A 85 9.88 -23.88 -5.02
CA ALA A 85 9.28 -23.69 -6.34
C ALA A 85 8.22 -22.58 -6.32
N CYS A 86 7.45 -22.47 -5.23
CA CYS A 86 6.47 -21.41 -5.02
C CYS A 86 7.16 -20.04 -4.85
N ALA A 87 8.21 -19.97 -4.03
CA ALA A 87 9.03 -18.76 -3.87
C ALA A 87 9.59 -18.29 -5.22
N ALA A 88 10.22 -19.20 -5.98
CA ALA A 88 10.75 -18.90 -7.30
C ALA A 88 9.65 -18.45 -8.29
N ARG A 89 8.46 -19.09 -8.25
CA ARG A 89 7.35 -18.75 -9.14
C ARG A 89 6.76 -17.37 -8.89
N LEU A 90 6.80 -16.92 -7.63
CA LEU A 90 6.42 -15.57 -7.21
C LEU A 90 7.60 -14.58 -7.34
N GLY A 91 8.81 -15.10 -7.55
CA GLY A 91 10.07 -14.36 -7.56
C GLY A 91 10.33 -13.65 -6.24
N LEU A 92 10.17 -14.42 -5.15
CA LEU A 92 10.54 -14.09 -3.78
C LEU A 92 11.83 -14.84 -3.44
N GLU A 93 12.74 -14.20 -2.70
CA GLU A 93 13.99 -14.85 -2.26
C GLU A 93 13.72 -16.01 -1.31
N THR A 94 12.80 -15.80 -0.36
CA THR A 94 12.35 -16.81 0.58
C THR A 94 10.85 -16.74 0.75
N LEU A 95 10.25 -17.88 1.10
CA LEU A 95 8.83 -17.99 1.40
C LEU A 95 8.69 -18.69 2.75
N ASP A 96 8.17 -17.97 3.74
CA ASP A 96 7.87 -18.53 5.05
C ASP A 96 6.84 -19.68 4.96
N PRO A 97 7.00 -20.80 5.71
CA PRO A 97 6.05 -21.90 5.72
C PRO A 97 4.60 -21.51 6.01
N ALA A 98 4.35 -20.55 6.91
CA ALA A 98 2.99 -20.13 7.24
C ALA A 98 2.38 -19.33 6.09
N LEU A 99 3.15 -18.42 5.48
CA LEU A 99 2.72 -17.72 4.27
C LEU A 99 2.43 -18.71 3.12
N HIS A 100 3.33 -19.67 2.88
CA HIS A 100 3.14 -20.67 1.84
C HIS A 100 1.83 -21.45 2.02
N ARG A 101 1.53 -21.88 3.26
CA ARG A 101 0.28 -22.58 3.58
C ARG A 101 -0.93 -21.69 3.32
N ARG A 102 -0.93 -20.45 3.82
CA ARG A 102 -2.02 -19.49 3.59
C ARG A 102 -2.31 -19.28 2.10
N LEU A 103 -1.25 -19.15 1.28
CA LEU A 103 -1.39 -18.98 -0.17
C LEU A 103 -2.02 -20.21 -0.84
N LEU A 104 -1.61 -21.42 -0.45
CA LEU A 104 -2.20 -22.67 -0.97
C LEU A 104 -3.66 -22.85 -0.52
N ASP A 105 -3.97 -22.53 0.73
CA ASP A 105 -5.31 -22.67 1.31
C ASP A 105 -6.33 -21.75 0.60
N ARG A 106 -5.86 -20.62 0.07
CA ARG A 106 -6.70 -19.63 -0.62
C ARG A 106 -6.54 -19.65 -2.13
N ALA A 107 -5.79 -20.62 -2.67
CA ALA A 107 -5.73 -20.87 -4.09
C ALA A 107 -7.08 -21.38 -4.61
N SER A 108 -7.38 -21.10 -5.87
CA SER A 108 -8.54 -21.66 -6.56
C SER A 108 -8.44 -23.19 -6.67
N ALA A 109 -9.52 -23.85 -7.09
CA ALA A 109 -9.51 -25.29 -7.39
C ALA A 109 -8.44 -25.70 -8.42
N ALA A 110 -8.03 -24.78 -9.30
CA ALA A 110 -6.94 -24.98 -10.25
C ALA A 110 -5.54 -24.74 -9.66
N GLY A 111 -5.43 -24.49 -8.35
CA GLY A 111 -4.18 -24.19 -7.65
C GLY A 111 -3.61 -22.81 -8.02
N THR A 112 -4.46 -21.84 -8.38
CA THR A 112 -4.02 -20.49 -8.78
C THR A 112 -4.45 -19.41 -7.81
N ILE A 113 -3.64 -18.36 -7.67
CA ILE A 113 -4.03 -17.10 -7.03
C ILE A 113 -4.08 -15.98 -8.05
N GLU A 114 -4.91 -14.98 -7.79
CA GLU A 114 -4.94 -13.76 -8.58
C GLU A 114 -4.00 -12.71 -7.98
N ILE A 115 -3.07 -12.20 -8.78
CA ILE A 115 -2.27 -11.04 -8.40
C ILE A 115 -2.99 -9.79 -8.92
N PRO A 116 -3.37 -8.84 -8.05
CA PRO A 116 -4.05 -7.63 -8.48
C PRO A 116 -3.18 -6.82 -9.45
N SER A 117 -3.83 -6.03 -10.32
CA SER A 117 -3.10 -5.17 -11.26
C SER A 117 -2.29 -4.11 -10.53
N ALA A 118 -1.20 -3.65 -11.16
CA ALA A 118 -0.42 -2.53 -10.66
C ALA A 118 -1.28 -1.29 -10.41
N TRP A 119 -2.24 -1.02 -11.31
CA TRP A 119 -3.21 0.07 -11.14
C TRP A 119 -4.10 -0.11 -9.91
N GLY A 120 -4.61 -1.31 -9.65
CA GLY A 120 -5.45 -1.57 -8.48
C GLY A 120 -4.70 -1.38 -7.15
N VAL A 121 -3.45 -1.86 -7.09
CA VAL A 121 -2.56 -1.65 -5.93
C VAL A 121 -2.22 -0.18 -5.76
N PHE A 122 -1.90 0.50 -6.85
CA PHE A 122 -1.64 1.93 -6.88
C PHE A 122 -2.82 2.74 -6.32
N VAL A 123 -4.04 2.50 -6.80
CA VAL A 123 -5.25 3.19 -6.31
C VAL A 123 -5.47 2.94 -4.81
N ALA A 124 -5.24 1.71 -4.33
CA ALA A 124 -5.36 1.40 -2.91
C ALA A 124 -4.37 2.22 -2.05
N LEU A 125 -3.09 2.26 -2.44
CA LEU A 125 -2.07 3.01 -1.71
C LEU A 125 -2.28 4.54 -1.82
N ARG A 126 -2.73 5.04 -2.97
CA ARG A 126 -3.09 6.45 -3.15
C ARG A 126 -4.21 6.88 -2.21
N ARG A 127 -5.21 6.03 -1.97
CA ARG A 127 -6.27 6.32 -0.97
C ARG A 127 -5.71 6.43 0.44
N VAL A 128 -4.78 5.55 0.82
CA VAL A 128 -4.10 5.65 2.12
C VAL A 128 -3.37 6.99 2.23
N ALA A 129 -2.67 7.42 1.18
CA ALA A 129 -1.97 8.70 1.16
C ALA A 129 -2.91 9.92 1.28
N ILE A 130 -4.03 9.91 0.55
CA ILE A 130 -5.08 10.95 0.65
C ILE A 130 -5.61 11.03 2.09
N ARG A 131 -5.91 9.88 2.69
CA ARG A 131 -6.41 9.81 4.07
C ARG A 131 -5.38 10.28 5.09
N ALA A 132 -4.12 9.92 4.91
CA ALA A 132 -3.02 10.37 5.74
C ALA A 132 -2.84 11.90 5.67
N ALA A 133 -2.92 12.50 4.47
CA ALA A 133 -2.85 13.95 4.30
C ALA A 133 -4.02 14.68 4.99
N LEU A 134 -5.23 14.16 4.85
CA LEU A 134 -6.41 14.69 5.57
C LEU A 134 -6.24 14.58 7.10
N HIS A 135 -5.69 13.48 7.60
CA HIS A 135 -5.40 13.31 9.04
C HIS A 135 -4.31 14.25 9.55
N ALA A 136 -3.33 14.59 8.70
CA ALA A 136 -2.29 15.56 9.02
C ALA A 136 -2.81 17.01 9.06
N GLY A 137 -4.09 17.23 8.74
CA GLY A 137 -4.73 18.56 8.77
C GLY A 137 -4.55 19.36 7.49
N ASP A 138 -4.11 18.73 6.38
CA ASP A 138 -4.08 19.41 5.09
C ASP A 138 -5.50 19.82 4.67
N THR A 139 -5.62 21.00 4.05
CA THR A 139 -6.92 21.47 3.58
C THR A 139 -7.43 20.60 2.44
N PRO A 140 -8.74 20.36 2.35
CA PRO A 140 -9.34 19.59 1.27
C PRO A 140 -8.90 20.06 -0.13
N GLN A 141 -8.77 21.37 -0.32
CA GLN A 141 -8.32 21.99 -1.58
C GLN A 141 -6.87 21.62 -1.91
N ARG A 142 -5.98 21.64 -0.92
CA ARG A 142 -4.57 21.26 -1.09
C ARG A 142 -4.45 19.78 -1.43
N VAL A 143 -5.19 18.91 -0.73
CA VAL A 143 -5.23 17.47 -1.03
C VAL A 143 -5.77 17.22 -2.44
N ALA A 144 -6.88 17.84 -2.83
CA ALA A 144 -7.44 17.72 -4.18
C ALA A 144 -6.41 18.10 -5.26
N GLN A 145 -5.69 19.21 -5.05
CA GLN A 145 -4.66 19.68 -5.96
C GLN A 145 -3.46 18.73 -6.03
N SER A 146 -2.93 18.29 -4.89
CA SER A 146 -1.73 17.44 -4.83
C SER A 146 -1.97 16.04 -5.41
N PHE A 147 -3.17 15.50 -5.23
CA PHE A 147 -3.50 14.16 -5.72
C PHE A 147 -4.20 14.18 -7.08
N GLY A 148 -4.67 15.32 -7.58
CA GLY A 148 -5.43 15.40 -8.84
C GLY A 148 -6.79 14.70 -8.75
N ILE A 149 -7.50 14.88 -7.63
CA ILE A 149 -8.85 14.34 -7.41
C ILE A 149 -9.87 15.48 -7.33
N ASP A 150 -11.12 15.17 -7.69
CA ASP A 150 -12.23 16.11 -7.53
C ASP A 150 -12.76 16.14 -6.08
N GLU A 151 -13.56 17.15 -5.76
CA GLU A 151 -14.15 17.30 -4.42
C GLU A 151 -15.06 16.13 -4.01
N ARG A 152 -15.63 15.41 -4.99
CA ARG A 152 -16.55 14.30 -4.74
C ARG A 152 -15.80 13.05 -4.31
N GLU A 153 -14.69 12.73 -4.99
CA GLU A 153 -13.77 11.67 -4.60
C GLU A 153 -13.17 11.99 -3.23
N LEU A 154 -12.76 13.25 -3.00
CA LEU A 154 -12.24 13.68 -1.72
C LEU A 154 -13.26 13.54 -0.58
N ARG A 155 -14.53 13.92 -0.80
CA ARG A 155 -15.58 13.76 0.22
C ARG A 155 -15.77 12.31 0.61
N ARG A 156 -15.79 11.39 -0.38
CA ARG A 156 -15.91 9.95 -0.10
C ARG A 156 -14.77 9.43 0.78
N GLU A 157 -13.54 9.89 0.54
CA GLU A 157 -12.41 9.48 1.36
C GLU A 157 -12.47 10.09 2.77
N ALA A 158 -12.91 11.35 2.90
CA ALA A 158 -13.12 12.00 4.19
C ALA A 158 -14.23 11.34 5.02
N ASP A 159 -15.34 10.98 4.39
CA ASP A 159 -16.48 10.31 5.04
C ASP A 159 -16.14 8.87 5.48
N ALA A 160 -15.15 8.25 4.82
CA ALA A 160 -14.66 6.92 5.16
C ALA A 160 -13.63 6.91 6.29
N LEU A 161 -13.23 8.09 6.80
CA LEU A 161 -12.40 8.19 7.99
C LEU A 161 -13.27 7.93 9.21
N PRO A 162 -12.78 7.16 10.20
CA PRO A 162 -13.46 7.06 11.48
C PRO A 162 -13.63 8.47 12.05
N ALA A 163 -14.84 8.80 12.53
CA ALA A 163 -15.08 10.06 13.23
C ALA A 163 -14.04 10.19 14.35
N GLN A 164 -13.31 11.31 14.37
CA GLN A 164 -12.33 11.60 15.41
C GLN A 164 -12.96 11.28 16.78
N ALA A 165 -12.30 10.45 17.58
CA ALA A 165 -12.67 10.33 18.98
C ALA A 165 -12.47 11.72 19.58
N ASP A 166 -13.58 12.40 19.89
CA ASP A 166 -13.59 13.69 20.57
C ASP A 166 -12.60 13.63 21.73
N THR A 167 -11.53 14.43 21.62
CA THR A 167 -10.71 14.78 22.76
C THR A 167 -11.63 15.54 23.70
N ALA A 168 -12.18 14.83 24.68
CA ALA A 168 -12.99 15.42 25.73
C ALA A 168 -12.23 16.59 26.36
N PRO A 169 -12.84 17.77 26.52
CA PRO A 169 -12.22 18.84 27.29
C PRO A 169 -12.10 18.34 28.74
N GLY A 170 -10.86 18.20 29.22
CA GLY A 170 -10.58 17.89 30.62
C GLY A 170 -11.20 18.94 31.54
N PRO A 171 -11.75 18.56 32.71
CA PRO A 171 -12.41 19.51 33.60
C PRO A 171 -11.40 20.46 34.24
N ASN A 172 -11.87 21.70 34.47
CA ASN A 172 -11.18 22.81 35.16
C ASN A 172 -10.45 22.40 36.45
#